data_AF-A0A1G8V118-F1
#
_entry.id   AF-A0A1G8V118-F1
#
_cell.length_a   1.000
_cell.length_b   1.000
_cell.length_c   1.000
_cell.angle_alpha   90.00
_cell.angle_beta   90.00
_cell.angle_gamma   90.00
#
_symmetry.space_group_name_H-M   'P 1'
#
loop_
_entity.id
_entity.type
_entity.pdbx_description
1 polymer ?
#
loop_
_entity_poly.entity_id
_entity_poly.type
_entity_poly.pdbx_seq_one_letter_code
_entity_poly.pdbx_strand_id
1 'polypeptide(L)'
;MKKGMLGNKFKIIGLVLYFVILFAERLMAVIFSFNQGGVYALKSGSYFNYIAYGVTVISLIVGTILAIKPLVGMLGKLFSKEQYDFENNYKAIVIAAMALLYGGMMHTGFTLAPMQFVAYGFLIATMVVRCVEKCIEDKKSAFPSIVSVIYLTLFSMTVPVCYIALKLRAPQFYLFYIAEFAAAFILIPVFGIMLLKFYKNGVTSFSFVYPLIMLILSGSAVLFKWSEEINYFVLIFVILATVFYLAFGIAAGIKAKK
;
A
#
# COMPACT_ATOMS: atom_id res chain seq x y z
N MET A 1 7.41 -10.62 -30.26
CA MET A 1 6.80 -9.47 -29.55
C MET A 1 7.93 -8.55 -29.10
N LYS A 2 7.95 -7.25 -29.46
CA LYS A 2 9.03 -6.32 -29.05
C LYS A 2 9.16 -6.36 -27.52
N LYS A 3 10.39 -6.49 -26.98
CA LYS A 3 10.68 -6.73 -25.55
C LYS A 3 9.93 -5.78 -24.58
N GLY A 4 9.72 -4.52 -24.97
CA GLY A 4 8.95 -3.54 -24.19
C GLY A 4 7.42 -3.73 -24.19
N MET A 5 6.84 -4.47 -25.13
CA MET A 5 5.40 -4.70 -25.20
C MET A 5 4.93 -5.73 -24.16
N LEU A 6 5.77 -6.72 -23.85
CA LEU A 6 5.46 -7.74 -22.84
C LEU A 6 5.44 -7.13 -21.43
N GLY A 7 6.46 -6.35 -21.07
CA GLY A 7 6.53 -5.63 -19.79
C GLY A 7 5.35 -4.66 -19.61
N ASN A 8 4.98 -3.94 -20.67
CA ASN A 8 3.80 -3.08 -20.67
C ASN A 8 2.51 -3.85 -20.35
N LYS A 9 2.28 -5.02 -20.97
CA LYS A 9 1.09 -5.84 -20.70
C LYS A 9 1.07 -6.39 -19.29
N PHE A 10 2.20 -6.87 -18.76
CA PHE A 10 2.26 -7.34 -17.37
C PHE A 10 1.98 -6.24 -16.36
N LYS A 11 2.49 -5.02 -16.58
CA LYS A 11 2.16 -3.86 -15.73
C LYS A 11 0.68 -3.52 -15.78
N ILE A 12 0.05 -3.55 -16.97
CA ILE A 12 -1.39 -3.33 -17.12
C ILE A 12 -2.17 -4.38 -16.32
N ILE A 13 -1.89 -5.65 -16.55
CA ILE A 13 -2.61 -6.76 -15.90
C ILE A 13 -2.48 -6.66 -14.38
N GLY A 14 -1.27 -6.46 -13.87
CA GLY A 14 -1.05 -6.35 -12.42
C GLY A 14 -1.77 -5.15 -11.81
N LEU A 15 -1.72 -3.97 -12.43
CA LEU A 15 -2.42 -2.80 -11.90
C LEU A 15 -3.95 -2.97 -11.96
N VAL A 16 -4.49 -3.48 -13.08
CA VAL A 16 -5.93 -3.73 -13.21
C VAL A 16 -6.40 -4.73 -12.15
N LEU A 17 -5.68 -5.84 -11.95
CA LEU A 17 -6.03 -6.83 -10.93
C LEU A 17 -5.90 -6.26 -9.51
N TYR A 18 -4.86 -5.48 -9.22
CA TYR A 18 -4.76 -4.75 -7.94
C TYR A 18 -6.00 -3.90 -7.68
N PHE A 19 -6.39 -3.06 -8.64
CA PHE A 19 -7.53 -2.16 -8.49
C PHE A 19 -8.85 -2.93 -8.37
N VAL A 20 -9.11 -3.90 -9.25
CA VAL A 20 -10.37 -4.63 -9.28
C VAL A 20 -10.57 -5.48 -8.03
N ILE A 21 -9.53 -6.22 -7.59
CA ILE A 21 -9.63 -7.09 -6.42
C ILE A 21 -9.85 -6.26 -5.16
N LEU A 22 -9.02 -5.23 -4.96
CA LEU A 22 -9.12 -4.40 -3.76
C LEU A 22 -10.44 -3.61 -3.74
N PHE A 23 -10.87 -3.06 -4.89
CA PHE A 23 -12.14 -2.36 -5.00
C PHE A 23 -13.33 -3.27 -4.70
N ALA A 24 -13.39 -4.47 -5.32
CA ALA A 24 -14.48 -5.40 -5.12
C ALA A 24 -14.59 -5.84 -3.66
N GLU A 25 -13.45 -6.18 -3.03
CA GLU A 25 -13.41 -6.60 -1.64
C GLU A 25 -13.87 -5.48 -0.70
N ARG A 26 -13.39 -4.24 -0.90
CA ARG A 26 -13.82 -3.07 -0.13
C ARG A 26 -15.28 -2.67 -0.38
N LEU A 27 -15.78 -2.83 -1.60
CA LEU A 27 -17.19 -2.60 -1.92
C LEU A 27 -18.09 -3.59 -1.19
N MET A 28 -17.73 -4.87 -1.18
CA MET A 28 -18.46 -5.91 -0.45
C MET A 28 -18.44 -5.65 1.06
N ALA A 29 -17.32 -5.15 1.59
CA ALA A 29 -17.23 -4.70 2.97
C ALA A 29 -18.26 -3.63 3.32
N VAL A 30 -18.47 -2.64 2.44
CA VAL A 30 -19.48 -1.60 2.62
C VAL A 30 -20.91 -2.14 2.46
N ILE A 31 -21.17 -2.97 1.44
CA ILE A 31 -22.50 -3.54 1.19
C ILE A 31 -23.00 -4.36 2.40
N PHE A 32 -22.11 -5.16 3.01
CA PHE A 32 -22.45 -6.01 4.14
C PHE A 32 -22.25 -5.37 5.51
N SER A 33 -21.84 -4.10 5.55
CA SER A 33 -21.43 -3.37 6.75
C SER A 33 -22.45 -3.38 7.90
N PHE A 34 -23.76 -3.39 7.58
CA PHE A 34 -24.80 -3.24 8.60
C PHE A 34 -24.99 -4.50 9.45
N ASN A 35 -24.92 -5.68 8.84
CA ASN A 35 -25.33 -6.94 9.45
C ASN A 35 -24.19 -7.95 9.64
N GLN A 36 -23.07 -7.81 8.93
CA GLN A 36 -21.97 -8.77 8.97
C GLN A 36 -20.79 -8.29 9.82
N GLY A 37 -20.10 -9.24 10.46
CA GLY A 37 -18.86 -8.99 11.20
C GLY A 37 -19.00 -8.75 12.70
N GLY A 38 -20.17 -9.03 13.30
CA GLY A 38 -20.36 -8.99 14.76
C GLY A 38 -20.03 -7.63 15.37
N VAL A 39 -18.97 -7.57 16.17
CA VAL A 39 -18.49 -6.32 16.81
C VAL A 39 -18.03 -5.26 15.81
N TYR A 40 -17.74 -5.64 14.55
CA TYR A 40 -17.38 -4.73 13.45
C TYR A 40 -18.58 -4.36 12.55
N ALA A 41 -19.79 -4.81 12.85
CA ALA A 41 -20.99 -4.39 12.12
C ALA A 41 -21.42 -2.98 12.54
N LEU A 42 -21.97 -2.17 11.63
CA LEU A 42 -22.49 -0.83 11.98
C LEU A 42 -23.61 -0.90 13.03
N LYS A 43 -24.41 -1.97 13.05
CA LYS A 43 -25.45 -2.20 14.05
C LYS A 43 -24.92 -2.29 15.48
N SER A 44 -23.64 -2.60 15.68
CA SER A 44 -23.02 -2.63 17.02
C SER A 44 -22.89 -1.26 17.68
N GLY A 45 -23.02 -0.16 16.92
CA GLY A 45 -22.98 1.21 17.46
C GLY A 45 -21.59 1.71 17.88
N SER A 46 -20.51 0.97 17.60
CA SER A 46 -19.15 1.40 17.95
C SER A 46 -18.68 2.59 17.11
N TYR A 47 -18.13 3.61 17.78
CA TYR A 47 -17.55 4.80 17.13
C TYR A 47 -16.45 4.45 16.12
N PHE A 48 -15.63 3.45 16.43
CA PHE A 48 -14.59 2.94 15.54
C PHE A 48 -15.19 2.47 14.20
N ASN A 49 -16.30 1.75 14.23
CA ASN A 49 -16.92 1.20 13.02
C ASN A 49 -17.42 2.33 12.11
N TYR A 50 -18.05 3.37 12.66
CA TYR A 50 -18.49 4.52 11.86
C TYR A 50 -17.31 5.20 11.14
N ILE A 51 -16.16 5.35 11.82
CA ILE A 51 -14.94 5.88 11.19
C ILE A 51 -14.42 4.91 10.12
N ALA A 52 -14.26 3.62 10.45
CA ALA A 52 -13.71 2.62 9.55
C ALA A 52 -14.51 2.51 8.24
N TYR A 53 -15.85 2.41 8.33
CA TYR A 53 -16.71 2.40 7.14
C TYR A 53 -16.75 3.74 6.43
N GLY A 54 -16.76 4.87 7.16
CA GLY A 54 -16.70 6.21 6.56
C GLY A 54 -15.44 6.39 5.71
N VAL A 55 -14.27 6.04 6.26
CA VAL A 55 -12.99 6.06 5.52
C VAL A 55 -13.04 5.10 4.33
N THR A 56 -13.62 3.91 4.49
CA THR A 56 -13.74 2.93 3.39
C THR A 56 -14.61 3.46 2.25
N VAL A 57 -15.75 4.10 2.56
CA VAL A 57 -16.63 4.72 1.55
C VAL A 57 -15.93 5.88 0.84
N ILE A 58 -15.29 6.78 1.59
CA ILE A 58 -14.53 7.90 1.01
C ILE A 58 -13.40 7.37 0.12
N SER A 59 -12.68 6.35 0.59
CA SER A 59 -11.62 5.66 -0.13
C SER A 59 -12.11 5.07 -1.45
N LEU A 60 -13.27 4.41 -1.47
CA LEU A 60 -13.89 3.88 -2.69
C LEU A 60 -14.29 4.99 -3.66
N ILE A 61 -14.92 6.06 -3.19
CA ILE A 61 -15.35 7.20 -4.03
C ILE A 61 -14.14 7.88 -4.66
N VAL A 62 -13.19 8.32 -3.83
CA VAL A 62 -11.99 9.04 -4.28
C VAL A 62 -11.12 8.13 -5.15
N GLY A 63 -10.93 6.88 -4.72
CA GLY A 63 -10.20 5.86 -5.48
C GLY A 63 -10.81 5.63 -6.86
N THR A 64 -12.13 5.53 -6.97
CA THR A 64 -12.84 5.36 -8.25
C THR A 64 -12.64 6.55 -9.16
N ILE A 65 -12.88 7.78 -8.67
CA ILE A 65 -12.74 9.01 -9.47
C ILE A 65 -11.33 9.12 -10.07
N LEU A 66 -10.31 8.81 -9.26
CA LEU A 66 -8.92 8.88 -9.68
C LEU A 66 -8.49 7.69 -10.55
N ALA A 67 -9.06 6.51 -10.35
CA ALA A 67 -8.69 5.29 -11.07
C ALA A 67 -9.39 5.12 -12.42
N ILE A 68 -10.59 5.70 -12.64
CA ILE A 68 -11.38 5.49 -13.87
C ILE A 68 -10.57 5.78 -15.13
N LYS A 69 -10.01 6.99 -15.25
CA LYS A 69 -9.28 7.40 -16.45
C LYS A 69 -8.08 6.48 -16.75
N PRO A 70 -7.17 6.21 -15.79
CA PRO A 70 -6.05 5.30 -16.05
C PRO A 70 -6.51 3.86 -16.28
N LEU A 71 -7.53 3.35 -15.57
CA LEU A 71 -8.04 1.98 -15.77
C LEU A 71 -8.66 1.79 -17.15
N VAL A 72 -9.51 2.71 -17.60
CA VAL A 72 -10.11 2.65 -18.94
C VAL A 72 -9.02 2.69 -20.01
N GLY A 73 -8.04 3.59 -19.85
CA GLY A 73 -6.89 3.65 -20.75
C GLY A 73 -6.08 2.35 -20.77
N MET A 74 -5.80 1.76 -19.61
CA MET A 74 -5.07 0.50 -19.48
C MET A 74 -5.83 -0.68 -20.12
N LEU A 75 -7.15 -0.79 -19.86
CA LEU A 75 -8.01 -1.83 -20.43
C LEU A 75 -8.08 -1.72 -21.97
N GLY A 76 -8.24 -0.51 -22.50
CA GLY A 76 -8.26 -0.29 -23.95
C GLY A 76 -6.93 -0.67 -24.62
N LYS A 77 -5.80 -0.49 -23.94
CA LYS A 77 -4.47 -0.87 -24.46
C LYS A 77 -4.10 -2.34 -24.21
N LEU A 78 -4.82 -3.05 -23.33
CA LEU A 78 -4.54 -4.46 -23.03
C LEU A 78 -4.70 -5.37 -24.26
N PHE A 79 -5.76 -5.12 -25.04
CA PHE A 79 -6.09 -5.86 -26.26
C PHE A 79 -5.57 -5.20 -27.54
N SER A 80 -4.96 -4.01 -27.43
CA SER A 80 -4.34 -3.31 -28.56
C SER A 80 -2.89 -3.75 -28.80
N LYS A 81 -2.35 -3.40 -29.96
CA LYS A 81 -0.91 -3.48 -30.27
C LYS A 81 -0.13 -2.26 -29.75
N GLU A 82 -0.82 -1.24 -29.25
CA GLU A 82 -0.23 -0.01 -28.73
C GLU A 82 0.21 -0.14 -27.26
N GLN A 83 1.23 0.63 -26.89
CA GLN A 83 1.69 0.70 -25.50
C GLN A 83 0.83 1.67 -24.69
N TYR A 84 0.70 1.41 -23.40
CA TYR A 84 0.08 2.34 -22.48
C TYR A 84 1.16 3.28 -21.97
N ASP A 85 0.89 4.58 -22.06
CA ASP A 85 1.82 5.61 -21.62
C ASP A 85 1.80 5.71 -20.09
N PHE A 86 2.60 4.84 -19.48
CA PHE A 86 2.75 4.82 -18.04
C PHE A 86 3.45 6.07 -17.50
N GLU A 87 4.39 6.67 -18.23
CA GLU A 87 5.19 7.79 -17.74
C GLU A 87 4.33 9.00 -17.39
N ASN A 88 3.36 9.30 -18.26
CA ASN A 88 2.42 10.40 -18.04
C ASN A 88 1.30 10.06 -17.04
N ASN A 89 1.01 8.77 -16.80
CA ASN A 89 -0.12 8.35 -15.98
C ASN A 89 0.27 7.81 -14.58
N TYR A 90 1.56 7.57 -14.30
CA TYR A 90 2.00 7.03 -13.00
C TYR A 90 1.53 7.86 -11.81
N LYS A 91 1.49 9.19 -11.94
CA LYS A 91 0.99 10.06 -10.86
C LYS A 91 -0.47 9.74 -10.52
N ALA A 92 -1.34 9.66 -11.53
CA ALA A 92 -2.75 9.35 -11.32
C ALA A 92 -2.93 7.94 -10.74
N ILE A 93 -2.21 6.95 -11.28
CA ILE A 93 -2.25 5.56 -10.83
C ILE A 93 -1.85 5.43 -9.36
N VAL A 94 -0.74 6.04 -8.96
CA VAL A 94 -0.24 5.94 -7.58
C VAL A 94 -1.16 6.67 -6.61
N ILE A 95 -1.69 7.85 -6.96
CA ILE A 95 -2.63 8.56 -6.08
C ILE A 95 -3.94 7.74 -5.94
N ALA A 96 -4.42 7.13 -7.02
CA ALA A 96 -5.59 6.24 -6.96
C ALA A 96 -5.32 5.00 -6.07
N ALA A 97 -4.13 4.41 -6.19
CA ALA A 97 -3.72 3.27 -5.37
C ALA A 97 -3.65 3.66 -3.88
N MET A 98 -3.08 4.82 -3.56
CA MET A 98 -3.07 5.38 -2.19
C MET A 98 -4.48 5.61 -1.67
N ALA A 99 -5.37 6.19 -2.49
CA ALA A 99 -6.73 6.49 -2.09
C ALA A 99 -7.49 5.22 -1.68
N LEU A 100 -7.37 4.13 -2.47
CA LEU A 100 -7.95 2.83 -2.10
C LEU A 100 -7.25 2.16 -0.91
N LEU A 101 -5.96 2.44 -0.71
CA LEU A 101 -5.17 1.88 0.38
C LEU A 101 -5.74 2.26 1.75
N TYR A 102 -6.27 3.47 1.89
CA TYR A 102 -6.92 3.92 3.13
C TYR A 102 -8.07 2.99 3.56
N GLY A 103 -8.95 2.61 2.63
CA GLY A 103 -10.00 1.63 2.91
C GLY A 103 -9.43 0.23 3.15
N GLY A 104 -8.33 -0.13 2.48
CA GLY A 104 -7.61 -1.38 2.70
C GLY A 104 -7.06 -1.53 4.11
N MET A 105 -6.63 -0.42 4.73
CA MET A 105 -6.11 -0.40 6.10
C MET A 105 -7.19 -0.31 7.18
N MET A 106 -8.48 -0.27 6.84
CA MET A 106 -9.55 -0.31 7.82
C MET A 106 -10.06 -1.73 8.00
N HIS A 107 -9.98 -2.27 9.22
CA HIS A 107 -10.64 -3.53 9.53
C HIS A 107 -12.14 -3.31 9.64
N THR A 108 -12.89 -4.01 8.80
CA THR A 108 -14.35 -3.98 8.73
C THR A 108 -14.91 -5.38 8.93
N GLY A 109 -16.23 -5.47 9.12
CA GLY A 109 -16.92 -6.73 9.39
C GLY A 109 -16.85 -7.78 8.28
N PHE A 110 -16.52 -7.36 7.06
CA PHE A 110 -16.28 -8.24 5.92
C PHE A 110 -14.94 -7.88 5.28
N THR A 111 -13.85 -8.03 6.06
CA THR A 111 -12.48 -7.88 5.56
C THR A 111 -11.87 -9.24 5.23
N LEU A 112 -11.55 -9.45 3.95
CA LEU A 112 -10.87 -10.64 3.45
C LEU A 112 -9.38 -10.34 3.28
N ALA A 113 -8.62 -10.44 4.37
CA ALA A 113 -7.18 -10.18 4.37
C ALA A 113 -6.40 -10.94 3.25
N PRO A 114 -6.70 -12.22 2.94
CA PRO A 114 -6.03 -12.92 1.83
C PRO A 114 -6.22 -12.22 0.47
N MET A 115 -7.42 -11.69 0.18
CA MET A 115 -7.68 -11.00 -1.09
C MET A 115 -6.92 -9.68 -1.18
N GLN A 116 -6.76 -8.99 -0.05
CA GLN A 116 -5.93 -7.79 0.01
C GLN A 116 -4.46 -8.12 -0.26
N PHE A 117 -3.92 -9.18 0.34
CA PHE A 117 -2.56 -9.67 0.05
C PHE A 117 -2.37 -10.05 -1.42
N VAL A 118 -3.37 -10.69 -2.04
CA VAL A 118 -3.35 -10.99 -3.47
C VAL A 118 -3.29 -9.71 -4.30
N ALA A 119 -4.11 -8.70 -3.98
CA ALA A 119 -4.04 -7.41 -4.65
C ALA A 119 -2.64 -6.79 -4.52
N TYR A 120 -2.08 -6.71 -3.31
CA TYR A 120 -0.72 -6.20 -3.10
C TYR A 120 0.33 -7.00 -3.86
N GLY A 121 0.18 -8.32 -3.97
CA GLY A 121 1.04 -9.17 -4.79
C GLY A 121 1.08 -8.73 -6.24
N PHE A 122 -0.05 -8.33 -6.82
CA PHE A 122 -0.09 -7.77 -8.17
C PHE A 122 0.58 -6.40 -8.28
N LEU A 123 0.43 -5.53 -7.28
CA LEU A 123 1.17 -4.26 -7.23
C LEU A 123 2.69 -4.53 -7.18
N ILE A 124 3.15 -5.46 -6.34
CA ILE A 124 4.55 -5.87 -6.25
C ILE A 124 5.05 -6.45 -7.56
N ALA A 125 4.26 -7.30 -8.23
CA ALA A 125 4.60 -7.84 -9.54
C ALA A 125 4.87 -6.71 -10.56
N THR A 126 4.07 -5.64 -10.55
CA THR A 126 4.31 -4.50 -11.44
C THR A 126 5.59 -3.73 -11.10
N MET A 127 5.95 -3.67 -9.80
CA MET A 127 7.23 -3.10 -9.38
C MET A 127 8.42 -3.95 -9.85
N VAL A 128 8.29 -5.27 -9.76
CA VAL A 128 9.29 -6.22 -10.28
C VAL A 128 9.48 -6.05 -11.78
N VAL A 129 8.40 -5.94 -12.55
CA VAL A 129 8.49 -5.70 -14.00
C VAL A 129 9.22 -4.38 -14.29
N ARG A 130 8.89 -3.29 -13.59
CA ARG A 130 9.60 -2.00 -13.75
C ARG A 130 11.07 -2.10 -13.35
N CYS A 131 11.39 -2.87 -12.31
CA CYS A 131 12.77 -3.13 -11.90
C CYS A 131 13.54 -3.87 -12.98
N VAL A 132 12.96 -4.92 -13.58
CA VAL A 132 13.58 -5.68 -14.67
C VAL A 132 13.84 -4.79 -15.88
N GLU A 133 12.87 -3.96 -16.28
CA GLU A 133 13.04 -2.97 -17.35
C GLU A 133 14.24 -2.06 -17.06
N LYS A 134 14.30 -1.51 -15.83
CA LYS A 134 15.38 -0.60 -15.43
C LYS A 134 16.75 -1.28 -15.38
N CYS A 135 16.82 -2.52 -14.91
CA CYS A 135 18.07 -3.30 -14.86
C CYS A 135 18.60 -3.62 -16.27
N ILE A 136 17.73 -3.77 -17.26
CA ILE A 136 18.10 -4.00 -18.66
C ILE A 136 18.58 -2.69 -19.30
N GLU A 137 17.92 -1.58 -19.02
CA GLU A 137 18.25 -0.25 -19.55
C GLU A 137 19.58 0.28 -19.01
N ASP A 138 19.82 0.16 -17.70
CA ASP A 138 21.01 0.68 -17.05
C ASP A 138 21.52 -0.25 -15.95
N LYS A 139 22.61 -0.96 -16.26
CA LYS A 139 23.28 -1.87 -15.33
C LYS A 139 23.76 -1.19 -14.05
N LYS A 140 24.10 0.11 -14.06
CA LYS A 140 24.53 0.83 -12.84
C LYS A 140 23.38 1.01 -11.86
N SER A 141 22.17 1.21 -12.38
CA SER A 141 20.95 1.35 -11.59
C SER A 141 20.35 0.02 -11.10
N ALA A 142 20.85 -1.13 -11.57
CA ALA A 142 20.28 -2.43 -11.23
C ALA A 142 20.24 -2.71 -9.73
N PHE A 143 21.36 -2.48 -9.02
CA PHE A 143 21.41 -2.68 -7.57
C PHE A 143 20.43 -1.75 -6.82
N PRO A 144 20.43 -0.42 -7.02
CA PRO A 144 19.43 0.46 -6.41
C PRO A 144 17.98 0.10 -6.75
N SER A 145 17.69 -0.34 -7.97
CA SER A 145 16.34 -0.75 -8.37
C SER A 145 15.86 -2.00 -7.64
N ILE A 146 16.70 -3.03 -7.52
CA ILE A 146 16.36 -4.26 -6.79
C ILE A 146 16.11 -3.96 -5.31
N VAL A 147 17.02 -3.20 -4.68
CA VAL A 147 16.88 -2.77 -3.28
C VAL A 147 15.60 -1.94 -3.10
N SER A 148 15.22 -1.14 -4.09
CA SER A 148 13.99 -0.33 -4.04
C SER A 148 12.73 -1.20 -3.98
N VAL A 149 12.63 -2.25 -4.80
CA VAL A 149 11.46 -3.16 -4.79
C VAL A 149 11.33 -3.86 -3.45
N ILE A 150 12.44 -4.41 -2.93
CA ILE A 150 12.44 -5.11 -1.65
C ILE A 150 12.07 -4.14 -0.53
N TYR A 151 12.73 -2.98 -0.47
CA TYR A 151 12.46 -2.00 0.58
C TYR A 151 11.03 -1.46 0.52
N LEU A 152 10.50 -1.13 -0.66
CA LEU A 152 9.11 -0.70 -0.84
C LEU A 152 8.12 -1.78 -0.37
N THR A 153 8.41 -3.05 -0.66
CA THR A 153 7.58 -4.17 -0.24
C THR A 153 7.59 -4.33 1.28
N LEU A 154 8.77 -4.30 1.91
CA LEU A 154 8.88 -4.36 3.36
C LEU A 154 8.20 -3.15 4.01
N PHE A 155 8.44 -1.95 3.49
CA PHE A 155 7.86 -0.71 3.99
C PHE A 155 6.32 -0.72 3.89
N SER A 156 5.75 -1.19 2.78
CA SER A 156 4.28 -1.25 2.65
C SER A 156 3.62 -2.14 3.70
N MET A 157 4.31 -3.19 4.15
CA MET A 157 3.79 -4.11 5.18
C MET A 157 3.95 -3.56 6.61
N THR A 158 4.60 -2.41 6.78
CA THR A 158 4.72 -1.75 8.09
C THR A 158 3.49 -0.89 8.42
N VAL A 159 2.66 -0.58 7.43
CA VAL A 159 1.43 0.21 7.63
C VAL A 159 0.44 -0.66 8.41
N PRO A 160 0.06 -0.27 9.65
CA PRO A 160 -0.86 -1.08 10.43
C PRO A 160 -2.26 -1.00 9.84
N VAL A 161 -2.95 -2.14 9.86
CA VAL A 161 -4.40 -2.18 9.70
C VAL A 161 -5.02 -1.68 11.01
N CYS A 162 -5.94 -0.73 10.94
CA CYS A 162 -6.65 -0.20 12.09
C CYS A 162 -7.68 -1.22 12.59
N TYR A 163 -7.64 -1.55 13.88
CA TYR A 163 -8.56 -2.48 14.53
C TYR A 163 -9.33 -1.82 15.66
N ILE A 164 -10.51 -2.38 15.96
CA ILE A 164 -11.19 -2.07 17.22
C ILE A 164 -10.35 -2.61 18.39
N ALA A 165 -10.30 -1.86 19.48
CA ALA A 165 -9.75 -2.31 20.75
C ALA A 165 -10.88 -2.87 21.62
N LEU A 166 -10.79 -4.14 22.01
CA LEU A 166 -11.81 -4.84 22.78
C LEU A 166 -11.46 -4.94 24.27
N LYS A 167 -10.17 -4.93 24.62
CA LYS A 167 -9.70 -5.14 26.01
C LYS A 167 -9.09 -3.90 26.63
N LEU A 168 -8.66 -2.92 25.84
CA LEU A 168 -8.11 -1.66 26.35
C LEU A 168 -9.18 -0.80 27.05
N ARG A 169 -8.82 -0.23 28.19
CA ARG A 169 -9.67 0.73 28.94
C ARG A 169 -9.25 2.17 28.64
N ALA A 170 -10.13 3.13 28.93
CA ALA A 170 -9.76 4.54 28.87
C ALA A 170 -8.61 4.83 29.86
N PRO A 171 -7.59 5.62 29.50
CA PRO A 171 -7.41 6.36 28.24
C PRO A 171 -6.62 5.60 27.15
N GLN A 172 -6.18 4.38 27.42
CA GLN A 172 -5.24 3.62 26.56
C GLN A 172 -5.80 3.34 25.17
N PHE A 173 -7.09 3.03 25.06
CA PHE A 173 -7.70 2.77 23.74
C PHE A 173 -7.70 4.01 22.84
N TYR A 174 -7.79 5.23 23.39
CA TYR A 174 -7.71 6.46 22.60
C TYR A 174 -6.31 6.66 22.03
N LEU A 175 -5.28 6.44 22.84
CA LEU A 175 -3.88 6.54 22.39
C LEU A 175 -3.57 5.51 21.30
N PHE A 176 -4.09 4.28 21.47
CA PHE A 176 -3.97 3.24 20.47
C PHE A 176 -4.64 3.63 19.14
N TYR A 177 -5.89 4.08 19.15
CA TYR A 177 -6.56 4.53 17.93
C TYR A 177 -5.84 5.69 17.26
N ILE A 178 -5.40 6.70 18.04
CA ILE A 178 -4.62 7.82 17.49
C ILE A 178 -3.35 7.31 16.80
N ALA A 179 -2.63 6.38 17.43
CA ALA A 179 -1.40 5.83 16.86
C ALA A 179 -1.66 5.02 15.58
N GLU A 180 -2.65 4.12 15.55
CA GLU A 180 -2.98 3.35 14.34
C GLU A 180 -3.46 4.25 13.21
N PHE A 181 -4.38 5.18 13.48
CA PHE A 181 -4.85 6.12 12.46
C PHE A 181 -3.71 7.03 12.00
N ALA A 182 -2.89 7.59 12.88
CA ALA A 182 -1.76 8.41 12.47
C ALA A 182 -0.76 7.63 11.60
N ALA A 183 -0.47 6.37 11.97
CA ALA A 183 0.39 5.50 11.19
C ALA A 183 -0.19 5.23 9.79
N ALA A 184 -1.46 4.82 9.70
CA ALA A 184 -2.11 4.60 8.40
C ALA A 184 -2.12 5.90 7.57
N PHE A 185 -2.55 7.03 8.15
CA PHE A 185 -2.74 8.27 7.41
C PHE A 185 -1.45 8.96 6.96
N ILE A 186 -0.34 8.74 7.64
CA ILE A 186 0.95 9.34 7.27
C ILE A 186 1.78 8.39 6.42
N LEU A 187 1.81 7.08 6.75
CA LEU A 187 2.65 6.12 6.04
C LEU A 187 2.11 5.78 4.65
N ILE A 188 0.80 5.83 4.42
CA ILE A 188 0.21 5.66 3.08
C ILE A 188 0.75 6.72 2.09
N PRO A 189 0.71 8.04 2.39
CA PRO A 189 1.37 9.06 1.59
C PRO A 189 2.87 8.86 1.43
N VAL A 190 3.58 8.50 2.50
CA VAL A 190 5.03 8.25 2.42
C VAL A 190 5.34 7.12 1.44
N PHE A 191 4.64 5.99 1.58
CA PHE A 191 4.74 4.86 0.65
C PHE A 191 4.40 5.29 -0.78
N GLY A 192 3.31 6.04 -0.99
CA GLY A 192 2.92 6.52 -2.30
C GLY A 192 3.95 7.45 -2.96
N ILE A 193 4.58 8.35 -2.20
CA ILE A 193 5.66 9.21 -2.71
C ILE A 193 6.86 8.35 -3.13
N MET A 194 7.24 7.39 -2.30
CA MET A 194 8.34 6.46 -2.59
C MET A 194 8.05 5.59 -3.83
N LEU A 195 6.80 5.12 -3.97
CA LEU A 195 6.32 4.33 -5.09
C LEU A 195 6.28 5.14 -6.39
N LEU A 196 5.80 6.39 -6.34
CA LEU A 196 5.78 7.29 -7.50
C LEU A 196 7.20 7.58 -8.02
N LYS A 197 8.14 7.85 -7.12
CA LYS A 197 9.56 8.04 -7.48
C LYS A 197 10.12 6.77 -8.12
N PHE A 198 9.82 5.61 -7.57
CA PHE A 198 10.24 4.33 -8.12
C PHE A 198 9.68 4.08 -9.51
N TYR A 199 8.38 4.28 -9.76
CA TYR A 199 7.83 4.08 -11.10
C TYR A 199 8.44 5.02 -12.14
N LYS A 200 8.63 6.30 -11.79
CA LYS A 200 9.24 7.29 -12.68
C LYS A 200 10.70 6.95 -12.99
N ASN A 201 11.51 6.78 -11.95
CA ASN A 201 12.98 6.75 -12.09
C ASN A 201 13.57 5.33 -12.05
N GLY A 202 12.78 4.33 -11.71
CA GLY A 202 13.23 2.96 -11.45
C GLY A 202 13.91 2.77 -10.09
N VAL A 203 14.03 3.82 -9.28
CA VAL A 203 14.68 3.81 -7.96
C VAL A 203 13.86 4.65 -6.99
N THR A 204 13.65 4.13 -5.77
CA THR A 204 12.94 4.86 -4.72
C THR A 204 13.85 5.83 -3.96
N SER A 205 13.27 6.64 -3.09
CA SER A 205 14.02 7.56 -2.24
C SER A 205 14.45 6.84 -0.96
N PHE A 206 15.74 6.68 -0.75
CA PHE A 206 16.31 6.09 0.47
C PHE A 206 16.61 7.13 1.55
N SER A 207 15.71 8.10 1.75
CA SER A 207 15.89 9.09 2.82
C SER A 207 15.78 8.43 4.19
N PHE A 208 16.67 8.79 5.12
CA PHE A 208 16.64 8.30 6.51
C PHE A 208 15.37 8.72 7.26
N VAL A 209 14.67 9.74 6.75
CA VAL A 209 13.40 10.24 7.30
C VAL A 209 12.30 9.16 7.23
N TYR A 210 12.27 8.35 6.18
CA TYR A 210 11.22 7.34 6.00
C TYR A 210 11.26 6.21 7.05
N PRO A 211 12.39 5.53 7.29
CA PRO A 211 12.46 4.53 8.35
C PRO A 211 12.26 5.13 9.74
N LEU A 212 12.67 6.40 9.97
CA LEU A 212 12.43 7.08 11.24
C LEU A 212 10.93 7.32 11.50
N ILE A 213 10.21 7.87 10.52
CA ILE A 213 8.76 8.09 10.61
C ILE A 213 8.02 6.76 10.81
N MET A 214 8.41 5.72 10.07
CA MET A 214 7.88 4.36 10.22
C MET A 214 8.09 3.81 11.64
N LEU A 215 9.30 3.91 12.18
CA LEU A 215 9.61 3.44 13.54
C LEU A 215 8.75 4.14 14.60
N ILE A 216 8.58 5.46 14.48
CA ILE A 216 7.76 6.24 15.41
C ILE A 216 6.28 5.82 15.29
N LEU A 217 5.74 5.80 14.08
CA LEU A 217 4.32 5.59 13.85
C LEU A 217 3.90 4.12 14.02
N SER A 218 4.48 3.20 13.25
CA SER A 218 4.13 1.79 13.37
C SER A 218 4.63 1.18 14.67
N GLY A 219 5.77 1.63 15.18
CA GLY A 219 6.29 1.20 16.48
C GLY A 219 5.38 1.64 17.64
N SER A 220 4.85 2.87 17.60
CA SER A 220 3.88 3.32 18.62
C SER A 220 2.55 2.56 18.53
N ALA A 221 2.05 2.28 17.33
CA ALA A 221 0.84 1.45 17.15
C ALA A 221 1.02 0.05 17.76
N VAL A 222 2.17 -0.60 17.52
CA VAL A 222 2.50 -1.91 18.13
C VAL A 222 2.63 -1.78 19.65
N LEU A 223 3.32 -0.76 20.15
CA LEU A 223 3.56 -0.54 21.57
C LEU A 223 2.25 -0.34 22.35
N PHE A 224 1.33 0.48 21.83
CA PHE A 224 0.06 0.76 22.52
C PHE A 224 -0.93 -0.41 22.46
N LYS A 225 -0.84 -1.28 21.45
CA LYS A 225 -1.64 -2.52 21.37
C LYS A 225 -1.07 -3.67 22.20
N TRP A 226 0.19 -3.56 22.63
CA TRP A 226 0.94 -4.65 23.27
C TRP A 226 0.21 -5.27 24.47
N SER A 227 -0.52 -4.46 25.24
CA SER A 227 -1.28 -4.91 26.41
C SER A 227 -2.55 -5.70 26.07
N GLU A 228 -3.06 -5.60 24.84
CA GLU A 228 -4.22 -6.37 24.36
C GLU A 228 -3.79 -7.56 23.51
N GLU A 229 -3.06 -7.29 22.44
CA GLU A 229 -2.53 -8.29 21.51
C GLU A 229 -1.43 -7.67 20.64
N ILE A 230 -0.25 -8.28 20.62
CA ILE A 230 0.86 -7.79 19.81
C ILE A 230 0.56 -8.03 18.34
N ASN A 231 0.58 -6.98 17.54
CA ASN A 231 0.54 -7.09 16.09
C ASN A 231 1.92 -7.57 15.55
N TYR A 232 2.17 -8.88 15.66
CA TYR A 232 3.43 -9.50 15.25
C TYR A 232 3.76 -9.24 13.77
N PHE A 233 2.75 -9.19 12.91
CA PHE A 233 2.94 -8.89 11.49
C PHE A 233 3.64 -7.55 11.30
N VAL A 234 3.07 -6.46 11.86
CA VAL A 234 3.65 -5.13 11.75
C VAL A 234 5.01 -5.06 12.44
N LEU A 235 5.16 -5.67 13.61
CA LEU A 235 6.44 -5.71 14.34
C LEU A 235 7.56 -6.35 13.50
N ILE A 236 7.30 -7.50 12.90
CA ILE A 236 8.26 -8.20 12.03
C ILE A 236 8.67 -7.29 10.86
N PHE A 237 7.71 -6.67 10.18
CA PHE A 237 8.02 -5.82 9.03
C PHE A 237 8.70 -4.50 9.41
N VAL A 238 8.42 -3.92 10.58
CA VAL A 238 9.16 -2.78 11.12
C VAL A 238 10.63 -3.13 11.36
N ILE A 239 10.90 -4.30 11.94
CA ILE A 239 12.28 -4.78 12.18
C ILE A 239 12.96 -5.05 10.83
N LEU A 240 12.32 -5.82 9.94
CA LEU A 240 12.89 -6.18 8.64
C LEU A 240 13.14 -4.95 7.77
N ALA A 241 12.20 -4.01 7.68
CA ALA A 241 12.37 -2.79 6.89
C ALA A 241 13.52 -1.93 7.44
N THR A 242 13.63 -1.80 8.77
CA THR A 242 14.72 -1.08 9.43
C THR A 242 16.08 -1.71 9.15
N VAL A 243 16.22 -3.02 9.43
CA VAL A 243 17.47 -3.75 9.22
C VAL A 243 17.88 -3.73 7.75
N PHE A 244 16.91 -3.93 6.84
CA PHE A 244 17.16 -3.89 5.40
C PHE A 244 17.59 -2.49 4.93
N TYR A 245 16.98 -1.44 5.45
CA TYR A 245 17.38 -0.06 5.15
C TYR A 245 18.83 0.21 5.58
N LEU A 246 19.20 -0.20 6.79
CA LEU A 246 20.56 -0.03 7.31
C LEU A 246 21.59 -0.84 6.51
N ALA A 247 21.26 -2.09 6.18
CA ALA A 247 22.17 -2.98 5.46
C ALA A 247 22.36 -2.60 3.98
N PHE A 248 21.28 -2.23 3.29
CA PHE A 248 21.30 -2.04 1.83
C PHE A 248 20.79 -0.68 1.37
N GLY A 249 19.79 -0.11 2.04
CA GLY A 249 19.14 1.14 1.65
C GLY A 249 20.10 2.33 1.57
N ILE A 250 20.99 2.47 2.56
CA ILE A 250 22.00 3.54 2.59
C ILE A 250 22.93 3.45 1.37
N ALA A 251 23.50 2.26 1.13
CA ALA A 251 24.41 2.03 0.01
C ALA A 251 23.72 2.22 -1.35
N ALA A 252 22.47 1.74 -1.47
CA ALA A 252 21.65 1.95 -2.67
C ALA A 252 21.36 3.43 -2.91
N GLY A 253 21.06 4.20 -1.87
CA GLY A 253 20.84 5.64 -1.95
C GLY A 253 22.07 6.44 -2.40
N ILE A 254 23.27 6.03 -1.97
CA ILE A 254 24.53 6.65 -2.41
C ILE A 254 24.79 6.34 -3.88
N LYS A 255 24.62 5.08 -4.30
CA LYS A 255 24.82 4.66 -5.70
C LYS A 255 23.81 5.28 -6.65
N ALA A 256 22.56 5.48 -6.23
CA ALA A 256 21.52 6.10 -7.06
C ALA A 256 21.77 7.57 -7.39
N LYS A 257 22.65 8.26 -6.65
CA LYS A 257 23.02 9.66 -6.88
C LYS A 257 24.25 9.84 -7.78
N LYS A 258 24.96 8.76 -8.10
CA LYS A 258 26.17 8.74 -8.95
C LYS A 258 25.80 8.31 -10.36
#